data_AF-A0A6C0B1V4-F1
#
_entry.id   AF-A0A6C0B1V4-F1
#
_cell.length_a   1.000
_cell.length_b   1.000
_cell.length_c   1.000
_cell.angle_alpha   90.00
_cell.angle_beta   90.00
_cell.angle_gamma   90.00
#
_symmetry.space_group_name_H-M   'P 1'
#
loop_
_entity.id
_entity.type
_entity.pdbx_description
1 polymer ?
#
loop_
_entity_poly.entity_id
_entity_poly.type
_entity_poly.pdbx_seq_one_letter_code
_entity_poly.pdbx_strand_id
1 'polypeptide(L)'
;MSISITDTTTFPKLSQYAVLAGTGITPGPGIIVRNGYHGSSTVNVSTVNNIYGDGSPFGPRGFGLAGSAPQDAIDAQAELSILINNLLTTTIGALTAPARTDFTANSDNTVTLLPFVQNQLTTTTGLTGVKIVLDAQGYGGSAKFYITCPGTMVLNNIVSIKLVNGANSNNVYWYASDGITFTGTSPTNTAETGAVPGIFIAGKYFTTSDIINIAGRVFAHSQNIAFNSSGAIPFNGSGTYGSVVDTTPYSGASICFPRNTPINTDQGIMPIELIKPGVHTIDGQRIIAVPQSVQDFDDHLICLEKDSLGPDCPTARTLVSRNHAVLYKEKLVRAYDLLDDPELSGEDKVHKVPYSGELLFNILMDSYTTVTINNMVCETLHPDHHIAKLYQVNVSEHVPATASAY
;
A
#
# COMPACT_ATOMS: atom_id res chain seq x y z
N MET A 1 -2.54 -1.62 5.14
CA MET A 1 -1.41 -0.92 4.50
C MET A 1 -1.97 -0.16 3.31
N SER A 2 -1.70 1.14 3.23
CA SER A 2 -2.36 2.02 2.30
C SER A 2 -1.43 2.24 1.11
N ILE A 3 -1.67 1.56 0.00
CA ILE A 3 -0.82 1.59 -1.18
C ILE A 3 -0.98 2.97 -1.82
N SER A 4 0.12 3.72 -2.00
CA SER A 4 0.09 4.83 -2.95
C SER A 4 1.23 4.82 -3.95
N ILE A 5 0.87 4.88 -5.24
CA ILE A 5 1.84 4.95 -6.35
C ILE A 5 2.30 6.39 -6.57
N THR A 6 1.73 7.36 -5.84
CA THR A 6 2.24 8.73 -5.83
C THR A 6 3.36 8.94 -4.84
N ASP A 7 3.69 7.93 -4.05
CA ASP A 7 4.89 7.97 -3.22
C ASP A 7 6.11 7.62 -4.07
N THR A 8 6.87 8.67 -4.44
CA THR A 8 8.12 8.54 -5.20
C THR A 8 9.21 7.80 -4.42
N THR A 9 9.02 7.51 -3.14
CA THR A 9 9.98 6.75 -2.34
C THR A 9 9.64 5.26 -2.35
N THR A 10 8.37 4.87 -2.22
CA THR A 10 7.98 3.45 -2.27
C THR A 10 8.12 2.83 -3.66
N PHE A 11 7.77 3.57 -4.72
CA PHE A 11 7.84 3.10 -6.10
C PHE A 11 8.53 4.14 -7.00
N PRO A 12 9.84 4.38 -6.82
CA PRO A 12 10.57 5.47 -7.45
C PRO A 12 10.63 5.38 -8.97
N LYS A 13 10.53 4.18 -9.56
CA LYS A 13 10.52 4.00 -11.01
C LYS A 13 9.11 4.11 -11.56
N LEU A 14 8.16 3.34 -11.03
CA LEU A 14 6.77 3.28 -11.47
C LEU A 14 6.04 4.62 -11.31
N SER A 15 6.29 5.36 -10.23
CA SER A 15 5.71 6.69 -9.98
C SER A 15 6.10 7.74 -11.02
N GLN A 16 7.08 7.48 -11.87
CA GLN A 16 7.44 8.38 -12.97
C GLN A 16 6.62 8.10 -14.25
N TYR A 17 5.97 6.94 -14.34
CA TYR A 17 5.21 6.53 -15.51
C TYR A 17 3.74 6.90 -15.41
N ALA A 18 3.24 7.64 -16.39
CA ALA A 18 1.80 7.83 -16.60
C ALA A 18 1.19 6.63 -17.32
N VAL A 19 1.97 6.00 -18.22
CA VAL A 19 1.56 4.82 -18.99
C VAL A 19 2.70 3.79 -19.01
N LEU A 20 2.46 2.58 -18.53
CA LEU A 20 3.46 1.50 -18.56
C LEU A 20 2.82 0.19 -19.02
N ALA A 21 3.36 -0.43 -20.06
CA ALA A 21 2.89 -1.70 -20.59
C ALA A 21 3.94 -2.82 -20.43
N GLY A 22 3.49 -4.07 -20.38
CA GLY A 22 4.40 -5.22 -20.39
C GLY A 22 5.00 -5.42 -21.77
N THR A 23 4.17 -5.35 -22.81
CA THR A 23 4.59 -5.70 -24.19
C THR A 23 4.62 -4.57 -25.20
N GLY A 24 3.84 -3.52 -24.99
CA GLY A 24 3.80 -2.39 -25.90
C GLY A 24 2.59 -1.52 -25.70
N ILE A 25 2.65 -0.32 -26.28
CA ILE A 25 1.53 0.61 -26.32
C ILE A 25 1.13 0.72 -27.78
N THR A 26 -0.11 0.38 -28.15
CA THR A 26 -0.68 0.56 -29.48
C THR A 26 -1.51 1.85 -29.50
N PRO A 27 -1.01 2.93 -30.10
CA PRO A 27 -1.64 4.22 -30.01
C PRO A 27 -2.71 4.36 -31.07
N GLY A 28 -3.82 4.96 -30.68
CA GLY A 28 -4.82 5.49 -31.58
C GLY A 28 -4.35 6.81 -32.19
N PRO A 29 -5.17 7.45 -33.04
CA PRO A 29 -4.80 8.73 -33.61
C PRO A 29 -4.79 9.81 -32.51
N GLY A 30 -3.65 10.38 -32.13
CA GLY A 30 -3.63 11.56 -31.27
C GLY A 30 -3.83 11.30 -29.77
N ILE A 31 -2.98 10.44 -29.20
CA ILE A 31 -2.89 10.30 -27.74
C ILE A 31 -2.07 11.46 -27.17
N ILE A 32 -2.57 12.06 -26.10
CA ILE A 32 -1.80 13.05 -25.34
C ILE A 32 -1.50 12.49 -23.95
N VAL A 33 -0.23 12.27 -23.63
CA VAL A 33 0.24 11.98 -22.27
C VAL A 33 0.73 13.28 -21.66
N ARG A 34 -0.11 13.90 -20.83
CA ARG A 34 0.33 15.04 -20.02
C ARG A 34 1.22 14.54 -18.87
N ASN A 35 2.23 15.27 -18.41
CA ASN A 35 3.03 14.99 -17.18
C ASN A 35 3.27 13.50 -16.78
N GLY A 36 4.35 12.90 -17.28
CA GLY A 36 4.79 11.55 -16.92
C GLY A 36 5.37 10.78 -18.11
N TYR A 37 6.18 9.76 -17.83
CA TYR A 37 6.76 8.91 -18.87
C TYR A 37 5.75 7.91 -19.42
N HIS A 38 6.00 7.48 -20.64
CA HIS A 38 5.33 6.31 -21.23
C HIS A 38 6.39 5.31 -21.73
N GLY A 39 6.09 4.02 -21.62
CA GLY A 39 7.02 2.96 -22.06
C GLY A 39 6.48 1.54 -21.93
N SER A 40 7.28 0.58 -22.41
CA SER A 40 7.06 -0.84 -22.18
C SER A 40 8.34 -1.55 -21.75
N SER A 41 8.22 -2.65 -20.99
CA SER A 41 9.37 -3.45 -20.53
C SER A 41 9.84 -4.50 -21.54
N THR A 42 9.05 -4.79 -22.56
CA THR A 42 9.49 -5.58 -23.72
C THR A 42 9.27 -4.78 -25.01
N VAL A 43 10.18 -4.96 -25.95
CA VAL A 43 10.37 -4.05 -27.09
C VAL A 43 9.28 -4.26 -28.14
N ASN A 44 8.49 -3.22 -28.42
CA ASN A 44 7.94 -3.00 -29.74
C ASN A 44 7.89 -1.49 -30.05
N VAL A 45 9.00 -0.96 -30.61
CA VAL A 45 9.17 0.47 -30.94
C VAL A 45 8.28 0.90 -32.12
N SER A 46 7.69 -0.06 -32.84
CA SER A 46 6.87 0.20 -34.03
C SER A 46 5.53 0.90 -33.73
N THR A 47 5.17 1.05 -32.45
CA THR A 47 3.87 1.53 -32.00
C THR A 47 3.93 2.82 -31.17
N VAL A 48 4.94 3.70 -31.30
CA VAL A 48 4.95 4.97 -30.52
C VAL A 48 4.57 6.20 -31.36
N ASN A 49 4.40 6.01 -32.67
CA ASN A 49 3.94 7.07 -33.56
C ASN A 49 2.53 7.50 -33.12
N ASN A 50 2.32 8.79 -32.85
CA ASN A 50 1.08 9.42 -32.37
C ASN A 50 0.86 9.50 -30.84
N ILE A 51 1.90 9.31 -30.02
CA ILE A 51 1.89 9.75 -28.62
C ILE A 51 2.54 11.14 -28.54
N TYR A 52 1.72 12.15 -28.27
CA TYR A 52 2.13 13.50 -27.94
C TYR A 52 2.20 13.63 -26.43
N GLY A 53 2.98 14.58 -25.92
CA GLY A 53 2.78 14.98 -24.53
C GLY A 53 3.08 16.42 -24.31
N ASP A 54 2.51 16.88 -23.21
CA ASP A 54 2.62 18.24 -22.72
C ASP A 54 2.93 18.17 -21.21
N GLY A 55 3.79 19.06 -20.71
CA GLY A 55 4.26 19.02 -19.31
C GLY A 55 5.62 18.34 -19.09
N SER A 56 6.02 18.21 -17.82
CA SER A 56 7.36 17.76 -17.41
C SER A 56 7.29 16.87 -16.16
N PRO A 57 7.98 15.71 -16.12
CA PRO A 57 8.81 15.18 -17.20
C PRO A 57 7.96 14.59 -18.34
N PHE A 58 8.43 14.74 -19.58
CA PHE A 58 7.83 14.16 -20.77
C PHE A 58 8.91 13.50 -21.64
N GLY A 59 8.59 12.34 -22.19
CA GLY A 59 9.40 11.67 -23.19
C GLY A 59 9.26 10.14 -23.15
N PRO A 60 9.62 9.46 -24.25
CA PRO A 60 9.77 8.01 -24.21
C PRO A 60 10.87 7.62 -23.19
N ARG A 61 10.51 6.87 -22.14
CA ARG A 61 11.48 6.12 -21.31
C ARG A 61 11.11 4.65 -21.38
N GLY A 62 11.77 3.90 -22.24
CA GLY A 62 11.32 2.53 -22.51
C GLY A 62 11.51 2.06 -23.96
N PHE A 63 11.97 2.94 -24.84
CA PHE A 63 12.18 2.60 -26.24
C PHE A 63 13.67 2.68 -26.55
N GLY A 64 14.38 1.55 -26.41
CA GLY A 64 15.76 1.45 -26.84
C GLY A 64 15.88 1.57 -28.35
N LEU A 65 17.00 2.10 -28.83
CA LEU A 65 17.44 1.87 -30.20
C LEU A 65 17.60 0.36 -30.38
N ALA A 66 16.89 -0.20 -31.36
CA ALA A 66 16.98 -1.59 -31.84
C ALA A 66 17.53 -2.62 -30.83
N GLY A 67 16.65 -3.21 -29.99
CA GLY A 67 16.90 -4.54 -29.42
C GLY A 67 17.08 -4.66 -27.91
N SER A 68 16.88 -3.61 -27.10
CA SER A 68 16.79 -3.75 -25.63
C SER A 68 15.74 -2.82 -25.02
N ALA A 69 14.94 -3.35 -24.11
CA ALA A 69 14.07 -2.51 -23.28
C ALA A 69 14.95 -1.76 -22.27
N PRO A 70 14.77 -0.44 -22.10
CA PRO A 70 15.49 0.33 -21.10
C PRO A 70 15.24 -0.21 -19.70
N GLN A 71 16.33 -0.35 -18.94
CA GLN A 71 16.32 -0.86 -17.57
C GLN A 71 15.27 -0.15 -16.69
N ASP A 72 15.07 1.16 -16.88
CA ASP A 72 14.06 1.95 -16.15
C ASP A 72 12.62 1.40 -16.29
N ALA A 73 12.24 0.90 -17.47
CA ALA A 73 10.91 0.34 -17.71
C ALA A 73 10.77 -1.09 -17.16
N ILE A 74 11.88 -1.84 -17.13
CA ILE A 74 11.97 -3.16 -16.50
C ILE A 74 11.81 -3.01 -14.98
N ASP A 75 12.55 -2.08 -14.37
CA ASP A 75 12.48 -1.79 -12.94
C ASP A 75 11.08 -1.30 -12.55
N ALA A 76 10.47 -0.43 -13.36
CA ALA A 76 9.08 0.02 -13.14
C ALA A 76 8.06 -1.14 -13.22
N GLN A 77 8.27 -2.13 -14.09
CA GLN A 77 7.42 -3.33 -14.15
C GLN A 77 7.64 -4.29 -12.97
N ALA A 78 8.85 -4.36 -12.44
CA ALA A 78 9.12 -5.07 -11.19
C ALA A 78 8.38 -4.40 -10.02
N GLU A 79 8.41 -3.07 -9.93
CA GLU A 79 7.64 -2.30 -8.97
C GLU A 79 6.11 -2.49 -9.14
N LEU A 80 5.61 -2.54 -10.37
CA LEU A 80 4.21 -2.86 -10.66
C LEU A 80 3.83 -4.25 -10.16
N SER A 81 4.73 -5.22 -10.26
CA SER A 81 4.50 -6.59 -9.75
C SER A 81 4.35 -6.60 -8.23
N ILE A 82 5.20 -5.85 -7.53
CA ILE A 82 5.13 -5.70 -6.05
C ILE A 82 3.81 -5.03 -5.66
N LEU A 83 3.44 -3.95 -6.35
CA LEU A 83 2.17 -3.26 -6.15
C LEU A 83 0.96 -4.17 -6.35
N ILE A 84 0.92 -4.98 -7.41
CA ILE A 84 -0.15 -5.95 -7.67
C ILE A 84 -0.23 -6.97 -6.54
N ASN A 85 0.92 -7.51 -6.12
CA ASN A 85 0.98 -8.44 -5.00
C ASN A 85 0.43 -7.78 -3.72
N ASN A 86 0.80 -6.53 -3.43
CA ASN A 86 0.29 -5.79 -2.28
C ASN A 86 -1.23 -5.57 -2.35
N LEU A 87 -1.77 -5.27 -3.55
CA LEU A 87 -3.22 -5.15 -3.77
C LEU A 87 -3.92 -6.50 -3.55
N LEU A 88 -3.31 -7.61 -3.97
CA LEU A 88 -3.83 -8.96 -3.77
C LEU A 88 -3.70 -9.46 -2.32
N THR A 89 -2.64 -9.12 -1.59
CA THR A 89 -2.47 -9.51 -0.18
C THR A 89 -3.34 -8.67 0.73
N THR A 90 -3.52 -7.37 0.44
CA THR A 90 -4.60 -6.57 1.06
C THR A 90 -6.00 -7.10 0.72
N THR A 91 -6.13 -7.90 -0.34
CA THR A 91 -7.37 -8.62 -0.73
C THR A 91 -7.56 -9.96 -0.02
N ILE A 92 -6.49 -10.60 0.45
CA ILE A 92 -6.52 -12.00 0.95
C ILE A 92 -6.20 -12.10 2.46
N GLY A 93 -5.44 -11.16 3.04
CA GLY A 93 -4.90 -11.24 4.41
C GLY A 93 -5.83 -10.79 5.54
N ALA A 94 -7.10 -10.50 5.28
CA ALA A 94 -8.02 -10.05 6.31
C ALA A 94 -9.02 -11.15 6.70
N LEU A 95 -8.53 -12.06 7.55
CA LEU A 95 -9.36 -12.93 8.38
C LEU A 95 -9.93 -12.19 9.63
N THR A 96 -10.05 -10.87 9.55
CA THR A 96 -11.31 -10.15 9.81
C THR A 96 -11.40 -9.05 8.77
N ALA A 97 -12.19 -9.27 7.71
CA ALA A 97 -12.22 -8.48 6.47
C ALA A 97 -12.08 -6.95 6.69
N PRO A 98 -11.33 -6.16 5.88
CA PRO A 98 -11.79 -4.80 5.62
C PRO A 98 -13.20 -5.00 5.07
N ALA A 99 -14.19 -4.25 5.53
CA ALA A 99 -15.58 -4.42 5.10
C ALA A 99 -15.61 -4.66 3.58
N ARG A 100 -15.79 -5.92 3.16
CA ARG A 100 -15.73 -6.27 1.75
C ARG A 100 -17.11 -5.97 1.23
N THR A 101 -17.22 -4.90 0.44
CA THR A 101 -18.49 -4.56 -0.17
C THR A 101 -18.46 -5.11 -1.59
N ASP A 102 -19.09 -6.26 -1.75
CA ASP A 102 -19.44 -6.77 -3.06
C ASP A 102 -20.54 -5.86 -3.62
N PHE A 103 -20.35 -5.34 -4.82
CA PHE A 103 -21.38 -4.55 -5.49
C PHE A 103 -21.59 -5.03 -6.92
N THR A 104 -22.87 -5.12 -7.31
CA THR A 104 -23.30 -5.50 -8.66
C THR A 104 -23.77 -4.25 -9.37
N ALA A 105 -23.17 -3.97 -10.53
CA ALA A 105 -23.47 -2.79 -11.32
C ALA A 105 -24.59 -3.10 -12.33
N ASN A 106 -25.82 -2.69 -12.02
CA ASN A 106 -26.92 -2.60 -12.99
C ASN A 106 -27.26 -1.11 -13.21
N SER A 107 -27.73 -0.77 -14.41
CA SER A 107 -28.02 0.61 -14.83
C SER A 107 -28.93 1.36 -13.85
N ASP A 108 -28.64 2.65 -13.64
CA ASP A 108 -29.34 3.63 -12.79
C ASP A 108 -29.03 3.62 -11.28
N ASN A 109 -28.20 2.69 -10.79
CA ASN A 109 -27.78 2.71 -9.37
C ASN A 109 -26.62 3.70 -9.12
N THR A 110 -26.77 4.50 -8.07
CA THR A 110 -25.65 5.25 -7.47
C THR A 110 -25.03 4.40 -6.37
N VAL A 111 -23.75 4.09 -6.51
CA VAL A 111 -22.96 3.35 -5.54
C VAL A 111 -21.98 4.32 -4.88
N THR A 112 -22.05 4.44 -3.56
CA THR A 112 -21.06 5.21 -2.78
C THR A 112 -20.04 4.25 -2.21
N LEU A 113 -18.78 4.40 -2.60
CA LEU A 113 -17.67 3.62 -2.07
C LEU A 113 -16.96 4.42 -1.00
N LEU A 114 -16.64 3.73 0.10
CA LEU A 114 -15.98 4.31 1.27
C LEU A 114 -14.46 4.07 1.21
N PRO A 115 -13.66 4.91 1.88
CA PRO A 115 -12.22 4.78 1.85
C PRO A 115 -11.78 3.64 2.79
N PHE A 116 -10.63 3.04 2.51
CA PHE A 116 -10.01 1.94 3.26
C PHE A 116 -10.85 0.65 3.29
N VAL A 117 -11.93 0.60 2.51
CA VAL A 117 -12.81 -0.54 2.29
C VAL A 117 -12.47 -1.16 0.95
N GLN A 118 -12.43 -2.49 0.89
CA GLN A 118 -12.28 -3.18 -0.38
C GLN A 118 -13.63 -3.32 -1.07
N ASN A 119 -13.70 -2.80 -2.30
CA ASN A 119 -14.90 -2.86 -3.12
C ASN A 119 -14.64 -3.84 -4.26
N GLN A 120 -15.26 -5.01 -4.21
CA GLN A 120 -15.00 -6.07 -5.17
C GLN A 120 -16.16 -6.19 -6.16
N LEU A 121 -15.83 -6.22 -7.45
CA LEU A 121 -16.76 -6.54 -8.52
C LEU A 121 -16.92 -8.06 -8.58
N THR A 122 -18.15 -8.53 -8.44
CA THR A 122 -18.48 -9.96 -8.30
C THR A 122 -18.54 -10.71 -9.62
N THR A 123 -18.66 -10.02 -10.75
CA THR A 123 -18.77 -10.65 -12.08
C THR A 123 -17.83 -10.00 -13.09
N THR A 124 -17.49 -10.76 -14.12
CA THR A 124 -16.77 -10.32 -15.35
C THR A 124 -17.64 -9.44 -16.27
N THR A 125 -18.84 -9.04 -15.85
CA THR A 125 -19.78 -8.24 -16.64
C THR A 125 -19.70 -6.77 -16.27
N GLY A 126 -19.61 -5.92 -17.28
CA GLY A 126 -19.17 -4.54 -17.15
C GLY A 126 -20.04 -3.60 -16.32
N LEU A 127 -19.38 -2.62 -15.69
CA LEU A 127 -19.98 -1.42 -15.13
C LEU A 127 -20.66 -0.63 -16.24
N THR A 128 -21.99 -0.71 -16.34
CA THR A 128 -22.77 -0.02 -17.38
C THR A 128 -23.81 0.91 -16.76
N GLY A 129 -23.74 2.21 -17.06
CA GLY A 129 -24.73 3.19 -16.60
C GLY A 129 -24.76 3.42 -15.08
N VAL A 130 -23.64 3.19 -14.39
CA VAL A 130 -23.55 3.27 -12.91
C VAL A 130 -22.94 4.60 -12.48
N LYS A 131 -23.49 5.21 -11.42
CA LYS A 131 -22.86 6.39 -10.80
C LYS A 131 -22.04 5.94 -9.61
N ILE A 132 -20.74 6.17 -9.61
CA ILE A 132 -19.85 5.85 -8.50
C ILE A 132 -19.49 7.15 -7.76
N VAL A 133 -19.73 7.20 -6.46
CA VAL A 133 -19.30 8.30 -5.60
C VAL A 133 -18.19 7.77 -4.69
N LEU A 134 -17.00 8.36 -4.78
CA LEU A 134 -15.86 8.06 -3.92
C LEU A 134 -15.83 9.13 -2.83
N ASP A 135 -16.33 8.79 -1.65
CA ASP A 135 -16.46 9.72 -0.54
C ASP A 135 -15.31 9.57 0.44
N ALA A 136 -14.49 10.61 0.58
CA ALA A 136 -13.37 10.60 1.52
C ALA A 136 -13.76 10.72 2.99
N GLN A 137 -15.03 10.91 3.34
CA GLN A 137 -15.54 10.94 4.72
C GLN A 137 -14.74 11.84 5.69
N GLY A 138 -14.17 12.95 5.19
CA GLY A 138 -13.34 13.85 5.99
C GLY A 138 -11.86 13.49 6.09
N TYR A 139 -11.42 12.34 5.56
CA TYR A 139 -10.00 11.97 5.43
C TYR A 139 -9.25 12.78 4.36
N GLY A 140 -9.98 13.59 3.58
CA GLY A 140 -9.41 14.46 2.54
C GLY A 140 -8.49 13.72 1.58
N GLY A 141 -7.35 14.35 1.28
CA GLY A 141 -6.33 13.82 0.36
C GLY A 141 -5.62 12.55 0.84
N SER A 142 -5.93 12.05 2.03
CA SER A 142 -5.38 10.80 2.58
C SER A 142 -6.30 9.60 2.39
N ALA A 143 -7.57 9.83 1.98
CA ALA A 143 -8.54 8.77 1.68
C ALA A 143 -8.04 7.87 0.54
N LYS A 144 -8.13 6.54 0.70
CA LYS A 144 -7.75 5.57 -0.34
C LYS A 144 -8.89 4.63 -0.70
N PHE A 145 -9.08 4.36 -1.98
CA PHE A 145 -10.15 3.52 -2.49
C PHE A 145 -9.57 2.35 -3.26
N TYR A 146 -10.00 1.13 -2.94
CA TYR A 146 -9.55 -0.08 -3.63
C TYR A 146 -10.74 -0.72 -4.31
N ILE A 147 -10.70 -0.78 -5.63
CA ILE A 147 -11.70 -1.42 -6.47
C ILE A 147 -11.04 -2.57 -7.21
N THR A 148 -11.47 -3.80 -6.93
CA THR A 148 -10.85 -5.01 -7.47
C THR A 148 -11.83 -5.83 -8.31
N CYS A 149 -11.34 -6.46 -9.37
CA CYS A 149 -12.09 -7.37 -10.23
C CYS A 149 -11.28 -8.66 -10.48
N PRO A 150 -11.81 -9.86 -10.17
CA PRO A 150 -11.11 -11.13 -10.36
C PRO A 150 -11.06 -11.61 -11.83
N GLY A 151 -11.35 -10.74 -12.80
CA GLY A 151 -11.23 -11.01 -14.23
C GLY A 151 -11.11 -9.72 -15.03
N THR A 152 -11.82 -9.62 -16.15
CA THR A 152 -11.87 -8.38 -16.96
C THR A 152 -12.83 -7.38 -16.35
N MET A 153 -12.36 -6.16 -16.09
CA MET A 153 -13.18 -5.02 -15.72
C MET A 153 -13.58 -4.26 -16.99
N VAL A 154 -14.86 -4.33 -17.35
CA VAL A 154 -15.40 -3.56 -18.48
C VAL A 154 -16.12 -2.33 -17.94
N LEU A 155 -15.70 -1.14 -18.35
CA LEU A 155 -16.37 0.12 -18.04
C LEU A 155 -17.08 0.59 -19.31
N ASN A 156 -18.39 0.42 -19.36
CA ASN A 156 -19.22 0.67 -20.52
C ASN A 156 -20.20 1.82 -20.26
N ASN A 157 -20.49 2.66 -21.25
CA ASN A 157 -21.57 3.67 -21.25
C ASN A 157 -21.86 4.34 -19.88
N ILE A 158 -21.26 5.52 -19.66
CA ILE A 158 -21.45 6.41 -18.50
C ILE A 158 -21.35 5.68 -17.15
N VAL A 159 -20.12 5.42 -16.73
CA VAL A 159 -19.80 5.40 -15.30
C VAL A 159 -19.47 6.84 -14.89
N SER A 160 -20.38 7.54 -14.18
CA SER A 160 -20.01 8.84 -13.62
C SER A 160 -19.28 8.63 -12.30
N ILE A 161 -17.98 8.90 -12.26
CA ILE A 161 -17.18 8.75 -11.04
C ILE A 161 -16.97 10.12 -10.41
N LYS A 162 -17.55 10.35 -9.24
CA LYS A 162 -17.46 11.61 -8.51
C LYS A 162 -16.55 11.45 -7.29
N LEU A 163 -15.54 12.29 -7.18
CA LEU A 163 -14.76 12.48 -5.96
C LEU A 163 -15.50 13.50 -5.07
N VAL A 164 -15.69 13.19 -3.78
CA VAL A 164 -16.29 14.13 -2.82
C VAL A 164 -15.51 14.17 -1.52
N ASN A 165 -15.73 15.25 -0.74
CA ASN A 165 -15.16 15.44 0.60
C ASN A 165 -13.62 15.36 0.65
N GLY A 166 -12.95 15.81 -0.42
CA GLY A 166 -11.50 15.85 -0.53
C GLY A 166 -10.84 14.58 -1.07
N ALA A 167 -11.62 13.61 -1.57
CA ALA A 167 -11.08 12.45 -2.26
C ALA A 167 -10.17 12.86 -3.43
N ASN A 168 -9.05 12.16 -3.58
CA ASN A 168 -8.03 12.46 -4.58
C ASN A 168 -7.90 11.30 -5.57
N SER A 169 -7.85 11.61 -6.88
CA SER A 169 -7.72 10.60 -7.93
C SER A 169 -6.44 9.76 -7.82
N ASN A 170 -5.38 10.34 -7.25
CA ASN A 170 -4.11 9.66 -6.99
C ASN A 170 -4.19 8.57 -5.91
N ASN A 171 -5.31 8.48 -5.18
CA ASN A 171 -5.53 7.45 -4.17
C ASN A 171 -6.67 6.49 -4.52
N VAL A 172 -7.08 6.44 -5.79
CA VAL A 172 -8.11 5.51 -6.28
C VAL A 172 -7.42 4.41 -7.09
N TYR A 173 -7.54 3.16 -6.64
CA TYR A 173 -6.90 2.00 -7.24
C TYR A 173 -7.94 1.12 -7.93
N TRP A 174 -7.84 1.00 -9.24
CA TRP A 174 -8.65 0.09 -10.04
C TRP A 174 -7.77 -1.09 -10.46
N TYR A 175 -8.04 -2.27 -9.92
CA TYR A 175 -7.28 -3.47 -10.23
C TYR A 175 -8.16 -4.54 -10.88
N ALA A 176 -7.71 -5.08 -12.01
CA ALA A 176 -8.33 -6.21 -12.67
C ALA A 176 -7.28 -7.28 -12.94
N SER A 177 -7.53 -8.52 -12.52
CA SER A 177 -6.56 -9.62 -12.66
C SER A 177 -6.32 -10.02 -14.12
N ASP A 178 -7.29 -9.79 -15.02
CA ASP A 178 -7.14 -10.01 -16.45
C ASP A 178 -6.91 -8.68 -17.19
N GLY A 179 -7.97 -7.99 -17.61
CA GLY A 179 -7.84 -6.74 -18.34
C GLY A 179 -8.80 -5.65 -17.89
N ILE A 180 -8.52 -4.42 -18.32
CA ILE A 180 -9.43 -3.28 -18.15
C ILE A 180 -9.81 -2.79 -19.53
N THR A 181 -11.11 -2.70 -19.79
CA THR A 181 -11.65 -2.27 -21.08
C THR A 181 -12.62 -1.12 -20.88
N PHE A 182 -12.39 -0.01 -21.56
CA PHE A 182 -13.36 1.08 -21.68
C PHE A 182 -14.10 0.98 -23.01
N THR A 183 -15.43 0.87 -22.96
CA THR A 183 -16.30 0.84 -24.13
C THR A 183 -17.34 1.97 -24.10
N GLY A 184 -17.60 2.58 -25.26
CA GLY A 184 -18.61 3.65 -25.41
C GLY A 184 -18.10 5.05 -25.07
N THR A 185 -18.97 6.04 -25.27
CA THR A 185 -18.59 7.47 -25.25
C THR A 185 -18.18 7.99 -23.87
N SER A 186 -17.18 8.88 -23.85
CA SER A 186 -16.61 9.52 -22.66
C SER A 186 -17.67 10.07 -21.70
N PRO A 187 -17.45 10.01 -20.37
CA PRO A 187 -18.33 10.65 -19.39
C PRO A 187 -18.35 12.17 -19.61
N THR A 188 -19.48 12.71 -20.06
CA THR A 188 -19.70 14.15 -20.26
C THR A 188 -20.17 14.88 -18.99
N ASN A 189 -20.15 14.24 -17.81
CA ASN A 189 -20.62 14.89 -16.58
C ASN A 189 -19.82 14.49 -15.34
N THR A 190 -18.78 15.25 -15.05
CA THR A 190 -18.27 15.43 -13.68
C THR A 190 -17.96 16.92 -13.51
N ALA A 191 -18.49 17.52 -12.44
CA ALA A 191 -18.44 18.96 -12.19
C ALA A 191 -17.03 19.55 -12.01
N GLU A 192 -15.95 18.81 -12.24
CA GLU A 192 -14.59 19.32 -12.07
C GLU A 192 -13.54 18.90 -13.11
N THR A 193 -13.81 18.10 -14.17
CA THR A 193 -12.86 17.97 -15.33
C THR A 193 -13.29 17.06 -16.50
N GLY A 194 -14.39 16.30 -16.41
CA GLY A 194 -14.75 15.36 -17.49
C GLY A 194 -13.75 14.20 -17.69
N ALA A 195 -13.02 13.83 -16.64
CA ALA A 195 -12.03 12.75 -16.62
C ALA A 195 -12.38 11.67 -15.58
N VAL A 196 -11.98 10.43 -15.87
CA VAL A 196 -12.13 9.27 -14.98
C VAL A 196 -10.95 9.26 -14.00
N PRO A 197 -11.18 9.37 -12.68
CA PRO A 197 -10.11 9.41 -11.69
C PRO A 197 -9.56 8.03 -11.36
N GLY A 198 -8.24 7.92 -11.21
CA GLY A 198 -7.63 6.74 -10.60
C GLY A 198 -6.42 6.18 -11.32
N ILE A 199 -5.79 5.25 -10.63
CA ILE A 199 -4.68 4.44 -11.11
C ILE A 199 -5.26 3.09 -11.54
N PHE A 200 -5.20 2.83 -12.84
CA PHE A 200 -5.71 1.63 -13.48
C PHE A 200 -4.58 0.61 -13.64
N ILE A 201 -4.78 -0.57 -13.09
CA ILE A 201 -3.79 -1.64 -13.03
C ILE A 201 -4.43 -2.91 -13.60
N ALA A 202 -4.03 -3.29 -14.81
CA ALA A 202 -4.44 -4.52 -15.46
C ALA A 202 -3.36 -5.60 -15.34
N GLY A 203 -3.75 -6.81 -14.93
CA GLY A 203 -2.83 -7.96 -14.90
C GLY A 203 -2.31 -8.36 -16.29
N LYS A 204 -3.09 -8.09 -17.35
CA LYS A 204 -2.73 -8.39 -18.74
C LYS A 204 -2.81 -7.17 -19.63
N TYR A 205 -4.01 -6.70 -19.97
CA TYR A 205 -4.19 -5.69 -21.02
C TYR A 205 -5.07 -4.52 -20.57
N PHE A 206 -4.84 -3.36 -21.18
CA PHE A 206 -5.72 -2.20 -21.07
C PHE A 206 -6.19 -1.81 -22.46
N THR A 207 -7.50 -1.63 -22.67
CA THR A 207 -8.02 -1.23 -23.98
C THR A 207 -9.10 -0.17 -23.90
N THR A 208 -9.16 0.70 -24.92
CA THR A 208 -10.24 1.67 -25.09
C THR A 208 -10.84 1.53 -26.49
N SER A 209 -12.16 1.65 -26.63
CA SER A 209 -12.82 1.71 -27.95
C SER A 209 -13.24 3.13 -28.36
N ASP A 210 -13.18 4.09 -27.44
CA ASP A 210 -13.71 5.45 -27.59
C ASP A 210 -12.87 6.46 -26.80
N ILE A 211 -13.13 7.76 -27.00
CA ILE A 211 -12.35 8.84 -26.37
C ILE A 211 -12.49 8.78 -24.85
N ILE A 212 -11.37 8.71 -24.13
CA ILE A 212 -11.36 8.76 -22.66
C ILE A 212 -10.32 9.74 -22.13
N ASN A 213 -10.74 10.53 -21.15
CA ASN A 213 -9.86 11.32 -20.31
C ASN A 213 -9.65 10.58 -18.99
N ILE A 214 -8.40 10.33 -18.60
CA ILE A 214 -8.05 9.70 -17.31
C ILE A 214 -7.25 10.69 -16.48
N ALA A 215 -7.72 10.95 -15.26
CA ALA A 215 -7.02 11.74 -14.26
C ALA A 215 -6.29 10.79 -13.30
N GLY A 216 -5.17 10.20 -13.74
CA GLY A 216 -4.39 9.29 -12.91
C GLY A 216 -3.30 8.54 -13.66
N ARG A 217 -3.32 7.20 -13.70
CA ARG A 217 -2.25 6.40 -14.35
C ARG A 217 -2.81 5.13 -14.98
N VAL A 218 -2.12 4.60 -15.98
CA VAL A 218 -2.54 3.37 -16.68
C VAL A 218 -1.37 2.39 -16.77
N PHE A 219 -1.56 1.21 -16.18
CA PHE A 219 -0.56 0.16 -16.14
C PHE A 219 -1.13 -1.16 -16.64
N ALA A 220 -0.37 -1.84 -17.48
CA ALA A 220 -0.62 -3.22 -17.91
C ALA A 220 0.64 -4.05 -17.62
N HIS A 221 0.46 -5.12 -16.85
CA HIS A 221 1.59 -5.90 -16.32
C HIS A 221 2.20 -6.84 -17.36
N SER A 222 1.41 -7.74 -17.95
CA SER A 222 1.96 -8.80 -18.81
C SER A 222 1.72 -8.63 -20.32
N GLN A 223 0.84 -7.71 -20.75
CA GLN A 223 0.54 -7.50 -22.17
C GLN A 223 0.48 -6.01 -22.57
N ASN A 224 -0.22 -5.71 -23.66
CA ASN A 224 -0.23 -4.41 -24.31
C ASN A 224 -1.31 -3.48 -23.75
N ILE A 225 -1.07 -2.19 -23.94
CA ILE A 225 -2.08 -1.13 -23.79
C ILE A 225 -2.50 -0.73 -25.20
N ALA A 226 -3.78 -0.79 -25.54
CA ALA A 226 -4.29 -0.37 -26.86
C ALA A 226 -5.34 0.72 -26.73
N PHE A 227 -5.06 1.89 -27.30
CA PHE A 227 -6.00 2.99 -27.36
C PHE A 227 -6.59 3.03 -28.76
N ASN A 228 -7.82 2.57 -28.98
CA ASN A 228 -8.35 2.43 -30.35
C ASN A 228 -9.07 3.70 -30.86
N SER A 229 -8.91 4.83 -30.18
CA SER A 229 -9.63 6.08 -30.40
C SER A 229 -8.75 7.31 -30.12
N SER A 230 -9.11 8.46 -30.66
CA SER A 230 -8.41 9.73 -30.48
C SER A 230 -8.78 10.42 -29.18
N GLY A 231 -7.87 10.57 -28.22
CA GLY A 231 -8.18 11.22 -26.95
C GLY A 231 -6.98 11.82 -26.25
N ALA A 232 -7.17 13.01 -25.68
CA ALA A 232 -6.23 13.55 -24.72
C ALA A 232 -6.33 12.73 -23.43
N ILE A 233 -5.20 12.30 -22.87
CA ILE A 233 -5.14 11.77 -21.51
C ILE A 233 -4.53 12.86 -20.63
N PRO A 234 -5.34 13.79 -20.09
CA PRO A 234 -4.84 14.83 -19.19
C PRO A 234 -4.38 14.26 -17.86
N PHE A 235 -3.10 13.95 -17.74
CA PHE A 235 -2.48 13.75 -16.44
C PHE A 235 -2.03 15.09 -15.84
N ASN A 236 -2.72 15.54 -14.79
CA ASN A 236 -2.31 16.69 -13.99
C ASN A 236 -1.27 16.25 -12.94
N GLY A 237 0.00 16.18 -13.36
CA GLY A 237 1.14 15.97 -12.46
C GLY A 237 1.71 17.26 -11.85
N SER A 238 1.02 18.40 -11.98
CA SER A 238 1.45 19.70 -11.45
C SER A 238 0.73 20.03 -10.13
N GLY A 239 0.96 19.21 -9.11
CA GLY A 239 0.69 19.56 -7.72
C GLY A 239 1.99 19.39 -6.94
N THR A 240 2.44 20.43 -6.26
CA THR A 240 3.66 20.51 -5.46
C THR A 240 3.98 19.19 -4.75
N TYR A 241 5.14 18.62 -5.08
CA TYR A 241 5.65 17.37 -4.49
C TYR A 241 5.84 17.56 -2.98
N GLY A 242 4.88 17.06 -2.20
CA GLY A 242 5.06 16.87 -0.77
C GLY A 242 5.99 15.69 -0.54
N SER A 243 7.24 15.98 -0.19
CA SER A 243 8.15 15.02 0.43
C SER A 243 7.58 14.55 1.75
N VAL A 244 7.48 13.23 1.99
CA VAL A 244 7.99 12.59 3.21
C VAL A 244 8.29 11.10 2.94
N VAL A 245 9.42 10.66 3.48
CA VAL A 245 9.91 9.29 3.77
C VAL A 245 10.78 8.60 2.74
N ASP A 246 12.04 9.02 2.77
CA ASP A 246 13.27 8.26 2.59
C ASP A 246 13.16 6.72 2.59
N THR A 247 13.64 6.13 1.49
CA THR A 247 13.85 4.71 1.27
C THR A 247 15.07 4.22 2.05
N THR A 248 14.87 3.69 3.26
CA THR A 248 15.78 2.66 3.75
C THR A 248 15.28 1.29 3.26
N PRO A 249 16.17 0.42 2.78
CA PRO A 249 15.80 -0.86 2.17
C PRO A 249 14.89 -1.68 3.09
N TYR A 250 13.97 -2.40 2.45
CA TYR A 250 13.25 -3.54 3.01
C TYR A 250 14.16 -4.42 3.89
N SER A 251 14.06 -4.23 5.20
CA SER A 251 14.27 -5.29 6.17
C SER A 251 12.86 -5.70 6.59
N GLY A 252 12.41 -6.85 6.10
CA GLY A 252 11.14 -7.48 6.47
C GLY A 252 11.12 -7.94 7.93
N ALA A 253 11.41 -7.05 8.87
CA ALA A 253 11.35 -7.31 10.28
C ALA A 253 10.00 -6.83 10.82
N SER A 254 8.98 -7.67 10.69
CA SER A 254 7.87 -7.63 11.65
C SER A 254 8.51 -7.75 13.04
N ILE A 255 8.49 -6.66 13.81
CA ILE A 255 8.90 -6.64 15.21
C ILE A 255 7.63 -6.41 16.01
N CYS A 256 7.02 -7.48 16.52
CA CYS A 256 5.67 -7.41 17.05
C CYS A 256 5.41 -8.50 18.11
N PHE A 257 4.44 -8.23 18.96
CA PHE A 257 3.91 -9.13 19.97
C PHE A 257 2.43 -9.42 19.75
N PRO A 258 1.90 -10.60 20.07
CA PRO A 258 0.47 -10.84 20.05
C PRO A 258 -0.31 -10.00 21.06
N ARG A 259 -1.63 -9.99 20.88
CA ARG A 259 -2.60 -9.48 21.86
C ARG A 259 -2.36 -10.09 23.25
N ASN A 260 -2.68 -9.34 24.31
CA ASN A 260 -2.52 -9.72 25.71
C ASN A 260 -1.07 -9.83 26.20
N THR A 261 -0.08 -9.49 25.36
CA THR A 261 1.32 -9.43 25.81
C THR A 261 1.46 -8.41 26.94
N PRO A 262 1.96 -8.80 28.13
CA PRO A 262 2.01 -7.94 29.30
C PRO A 262 3.22 -7.00 29.23
N ILE A 263 2.95 -5.72 29.05
CA ILE A 263 3.96 -4.66 28.95
C ILE A 263 4.13 -4.03 30.33
N ASN A 264 5.37 -3.89 30.79
CA ASN A 264 5.67 -3.13 31.99
C ASN A 264 5.65 -1.63 31.67
N THR A 265 4.62 -0.93 32.15
CA THR A 265 4.49 0.54 32.03
C THR A 265 4.64 1.19 33.40
N ASP A 266 4.86 2.50 33.44
CA ASP A 266 4.96 3.24 34.71
C ASP A 266 3.64 3.22 35.50
N GLN A 267 2.52 2.87 34.86
CA GLN A 267 1.19 2.72 35.48
C GLN A 267 0.89 1.27 35.90
N GLY A 268 1.87 0.38 35.77
CA GLY A 268 1.77 -1.04 36.06
C GLY A 268 1.80 -1.93 34.82
N ILE A 269 1.72 -3.24 35.03
CA ILE A 269 1.72 -4.22 33.95
C ILE A 269 0.34 -4.22 33.27
N MET A 270 0.30 -4.08 31.95
CA MET A 270 -0.95 -4.12 31.19
C MET A 270 -0.80 -4.79 29.82
N PRO A 271 -1.87 -5.37 29.28
CA PRO A 271 -1.92 -5.84 27.89
C PRO A 271 -1.55 -4.75 26.89
N ILE A 272 -0.71 -5.10 25.90
CA ILE A 272 -0.21 -4.17 24.88
C ILE A 272 -1.34 -3.41 24.15
N GLU A 273 -2.48 -4.04 23.87
CA GLU A 273 -3.61 -3.41 23.18
C GLU A 273 -4.37 -2.39 24.04
N LEU A 274 -4.19 -2.41 25.36
CA LEU A 274 -4.86 -1.51 26.29
C LEU A 274 -4.01 -0.27 26.60
N ILE A 275 -2.78 -0.21 26.10
CA ILE A 275 -1.92 0.95 26.22
C ILE A 275 -2.56 2.13 25.47
N LYS A 276 -2.66 3.26 26.16
CA LYS A 276 -3.20 4.51 25.62
C LYS A 276 -2.06 5.51 25.35
N PRO A 277 -1.70 5.76 24.08
CA PRO A 277 -0.68 6.75 23.75
C PRO A 277 -1.00 8.13 24.33
N GLY A 278 0.02 8.85 24.78
CA GLY A 278 -0.14 10.15 25.46
C GLY A 278 -0.72 10.11 26.88
N VAL A 279 -1.15 8.94 27.37
CA VAL A 279 -1.59 8.74 28.76
C VAL A 279 -0.59 7.85 29.51
N HIS A 280 -0.21 6.73 28.90
CA HIS A 280 0.74 5.79 29.51
C HIS A 280 2.17 6.09 29.07
N THR A 281 3.12 5.71 29.93
CA THR A 281 4.56 5.93 29.77
C THR A 281 5.35 4.69 30.17
N ILE A 282 6.58 4.56 29.65
CA ILE A 282 7.52 3.50 30.02
C ILE A 282 8.84 4.18 30.36
N ASP A 283 9.37 3.94 31.56
CA ASP A 283 10.59 4.56 32.08
C ASP A 283 10.54 6.10 32.02
N GLY A 284 9.37 6.68 32.27
CA GLY A 284 9.10 8.12 32.17
C GLY A 284 9.05 8.66 30.74
N GLN A 285 9.22 7.81 29.72
CA GLN A 285 9.17 8.20 28.31
C GLN A 285 7.77 8.05 27.72
N ARG A 286 7.42 8.96 26.81
CA ARG A 286 6.12 8.98 26.15
C ARG A 286 6.00 7.87 25.13
N ILE A 287 4.86 7.17 25.18
CA ILE A 287 4.40 6.29 24.11
C ILE A 287 3.69 7.14 23.05
N ILE A 288 4.21 7.13 21.84
CA ILE A 288 3.69 7.87 20.69
C ILE A 288 2.52 7.12 20.07
N ALA A 289 2.64 5.80 19.92
CA ALA A 289 1.60 4.95 19.36
C ALA A 289 1.78 3.49 19.76
N VAL A 290 0.72 2.69 19.53
CA VAL A 290 0.76 1.23 19.57
C VAL A 290 0.40 0.69 18.18
N PRO A 291 1.37 0.59 17.26
CA PRO A 291 1.11 0.13 15.91
C PRO A 291 0.58 -1.31 15.85
N GLN A 292 -0.28 -1.56 14.88
CA GLN A 292 -0.90 -2.88 14.67
C GLN A 292 -0.59 -3.38 13.27
N SER A 293 -0.21 -4.65 13.16
CA SER A 293 0.14 -5.29 11.89
C SER A 293 -0.21 -6.78 11.91
N VAL A 294 -0.32 -7.37 10.72
CA VAL A 294 -0.29 -8.82 10.50
C VAL A 294 1.02 -9.17 9.81
N GLN A 295 1.52 -10.40 9.96
CA GLN A 295 2.69 -10.86 9.20
C GLN A 295 2.24 -11.45 7.87
N ASP A 296 2.85 -10.99 6.77
CA ASP A 296 2.43 -11.38 5.41
C ASP A 296 3.29 -12.52 4.82
N PHE A 297 4.45 -12.85 5.41
CA PHE A 297 5.44 -13.77 4.83
C PHE A 297 5.89 -14.91 5.74
N ASP A 298 5.75 -14.78 7.05
CA ASP A 298 6.13 -15.82 8.00
C ASP A 298 4.86 -16.56 8.47
N ASP A 299 4.86 -17.88 8.32
CA ASP A 299 3.79 -18.78 8.72
C ASP A 299 3.87 -19.20 10.20
N HIS A 300 4.78 -18.60 10.97
CA HIS A 300 5.03 -18.93 12.36
C HIS A 300 5.52 -17.73 13.18
N LEU A 301 5.25 -17.79 14.49
CA LEU A 301 5.87 -16.97 15.52
C LEU A 301 6.99 -17.76 16.22
N ILE A 302 7.85 -17.04 16.94
CA ILE A 302 8.84 -17.63 17.83
C ILE A 302 8.26 -17.67 19.24
N CYS A 303 8.22 -18.86 19.80
CA CYS A 303 7.81 -19.10 21.18
C CYS A 303 9.05 -19.21 22.05
N LEU A 304 9.13 -18.33 23.05
CA LEU A 304 10.08 -18.40 24.15
C LEU A 304 9.34 -18.95 25.37
N GLU A 305 9.66 -20.18 25.77
CA GLU A 305 9.06 -20.79 26.94
C GLU A 305 9.51 -20.10 28.24
N LYS A 306 8.76 -20.28 29.33
CA LYS A 306 9.17 -19.78 30.64
C LYS A 306 10.59 -20.26 30.97
N ASP A 307 11.41 -19.35 31.50
CA ASP A 307 12.80 -19.57 31.89
C ASP A 307 13.75 -19.98 30.74
N SER A 308 13.34 -19.77 29.48
CA SER A 308 14.12 -20.16 28.30
C SER A 308 15.42 -19.39 28.12
N LEU A 309 15.44 -18.09 28.42
CA LEU A 309 16.62 -17.21 28.31
C LEU A 309 17.43 -17.12 29.62
N GLY A 310 16.95 -17.76 30.68
CA GLY A 310 17.54 -17.80 32.01
C GLY A 310 16.48 -17.94 33.11
N PRO A 311 16.86 -18.17 34.37
CA PRO A 311 15.91 -18.25 35.48
C PRO A 311 15.03 -16.98 35.56
N ASP A 312 13.71 -17.16 35.58
CA ASP A 312 12.71 -16.10 35.52
C ASP A 312 12.83 -15.16 34.30
N CYS A 313 13.35 -15.66 33.18
CA CYS A 313 13.45 -14.91 31.92
C CYS A 313 13.18 -15.82 30.69
N PRO A 314 12.03 -15.70 30.02
CA PRO A 314 10.87 -14.93 30.44
C PRO A 314 10.19 -15.52 31.68
N THR A 315 9.48 -14.71 32.46
CA THR A 315 8.66 -15.15 33.60
C THR A 315 7.45 -15.99 33.18
N ALA A 316 7.04 -15.92 31.92
CA ALA A 316 5.94 -16.68 31.33
C ALA A 316 6.21 -16.93 29.84
N ARG A 317 5.56 -17.95 29.28
CA ARG A 317 5.61 -18.23 27.84
C ARG A 317 5.28 -16.98 27.04
N THR A 318 6.16 -16.61 26.11
CA THR A 318 6.04 -15.39 25.33
C THR A 318 6.19 -15.70 23.84
N LEU A 319 5.26 -15.18 23.05
CA LEU A 319 5.28 -15.28 21.59
C LEU A 319 5.74 -13.96 21.01
N VAL A 320 6.65 -14.02 20.04
CA VAL A 320 7.19 -12.84 19.36
C VAL A 320 7.31 -13.10 17.87
N SER A 321 7.28 -12.05 17.07
CA SER A 321 7.57 -12.16 15.64
C SER A 321 9.01 -12.56 15.39
N ARG A 322 9.24 -13.14 14.21
CA ARG A 322 10.53 -13.69 13.78
C ARG A 322 11.73 -12.77 14.04
N ASN A 323 11.59 -11.51 13.68
CA ASN A 323 12.70 -10.55 13.70
C ASN A 323 12.72 -9.66 14.94
N HIS A 324 11.80 -9.84 15.90
CA HIS A 324 11.78 -9.07 17.14
C HIS A 324 13.06 -9.31 17.92
N ALA A 325 13.82 -8.26 18.22
CA ALA A 325 15.04 -8.40 19.00
C ALA A 325 14.76 -8.46 20.50
N VAL A 326 15.37 -9.46 21.14
CA VAL A 326 15.31 -9.70 22.58
C VAL A 326 16.73 -9.66 23.12
N LEU A 327 16.93 -9.06 24.29
CA LEU A 327 18.24 -9.00 24.93
C LEU A 327 18.61 -10.39 25.45
N TYR A 328 19.66 -10.97 24.87
CA TYR A 328 20.20 -12.26 25.26
C TYR A 328 21.73 -12.21 25.21
N LYS A 329 22.38 -12.67 26.29
CA LYS A 329 23.85 -12.58 26.47
C LYS A 329 24.40 -11.17 26.17
N GLU A 330 23.76 -10.16 26.77
CA GLU A 330 24.11 -8.73 26.68
C GLU A 330 23.96 -8.10 25.28
N LYS A 331 23.30 -8.78 24.33
CA LYS A 331 23.07 -8.28 22.98
C LYS A 331 21.61 -8.38 22.59
N LEU A 332 21.10 -7.41 21.85
CA LEU A 332 19.80 -7.54 21.19
C LEU A 332 19.96 -8.52 20.01
N VAL A 333 19.30 -9.67 20.13
CA VAL A 333 19.35 -10.77 19.15
C VAL A 333 17.94 -11.01 18.63
N ARG A 334 17.78 -11.19 17.32
CA ARG A 334 16.47 -11.50 16.73
C ARG A 334 15.97 -12.84 17.26
N ALA A 335 14.68 -12.93 17.55
CA ALA A 335 14.09 -14.14 18.10
C ALA A 335 14.34 -15.38 17.23
N TYR A 336 14.35 -15.24 15.91
CA TYR A 336 14.67 -16.34 15.00
C TYR A 336 16.10 -16.88 15.18
N ASP A 337 17.07 -16.00 15.41
CA ASP A 337 18.47 -16.40 15.55
C ASP A 337 18.71 -17.19 16.86
N LEU A 338 17.79 -17.09 17.83
CA LEU A 338 17.82 -17.88 19.06
C LEU A 338 17.49 -19.37 18.81
N LEU A 339 16.82 -19.70 17.70
CA LEU A 339 16.57 -21.09 17.30
C LEU A 339 17.87 -21.83 16.96
N ASP A 340 18.92 -21.10 16.57
CA ASP A 340 20.21 -21.66 16.20
C ASP A 340 21.19 -21.74 17.40
N ASP A 341 20.82 -21.23 18.59
CA ASP A 341 21.65 -21.32 19.79
C ASP A 341 21.56 -22.76 20.37
N PRO A 342 22.67 -23.50 20.48
CA PRO A 342 22.69 -24.86 21.02
C PRO A 342 22.15 -24.99 22.46
N GLU A 343 22.27 -23.95 23.29
CA GLU A 343 21.79 -23.92 24.67
C GLU A 343 20.26 -23.78 24.75
N LEU A 344 19.64 -23.25 23.70
CA LEU A 344 18.19 -22.97 23.63
C LEU A 344 17.44 -24.00 22.75
N SER A 345 18.08 -24.49 21.70
CA SER A 345 17.49 -25.39 20.71
C SER A 345 17.37 -26.85 21.17
N GLY A 346 18.20 -27.30 22.13
CA GLY A 346 18.25 -28.69 22.56
C GLY A 346 17.11 -29.17 23.48
N GLU A 347 16.27 -28.26 23.97
CA GLU A 347 15.25 -28.55 25.00
C GLU A 347 13.85 -27.98 24.66
N ASP A 348 13.56 -27.68 23.40
CA ASP A 348 12.30 -27.01 22.95
C ASP A 348 12.02 -25.66 23.67
N LYS A 349 13.02 -25.07 24.34
CA LYS A 349 12.91 -23.80 25.08
C LYS A 349 12.54 -22.63 24.16
N VAL A 350 13.07 -22.65 22.94
CA VAL A 350 12.72 -21.71 21.88
C VAL A 350 12.34 -22.50 20.64
N HIS A 351 11.13 -22.31 20.14
CA HIS A 351 10.61 -23.08 19.00
C HIS A 351 9.60 -22.28 18.17
N LYS A 352 9.26 -22.80 16.99
CA LYS A 352 8.29 -22.17 16.08
C LYS A 352 6.87 -22.60 16.44
N VAL A 353 5.93 -21.65 16.46
CA VAL A 353 4.49 -21.91 16.63
C VAL A 353 3.74 -21.37 15.41
N PRO A 354 2.81 -22.13 14.81
CA PRO A 354 2.06 -21.65 13.64
C PRO A 354 1.38 -20.31 13.88
N TYR A 355 1.50 -19.40 12.92
CA TYR A 355 0.85 -18.09 12.92
C TYR A 355 -0.40 -18.15 12.04
N SER A 356 -1.55 -17.73 12.59
CA SER A 356 -2.85 -17.87 11.92
C SER A 356 -3.41 -16.53 11.41
N GLY A 357 -2.56 -15.51 11.32
CA GLY A 357 -2.94 -14.18 10.86
C GLY A 357 -3.54 -13.29 11.96
N GLU A 358 -3.32 -13.62 13.24
CA GLU A 358 -3.77 -12.78 14.35
C GLU A 358 -3.04 -11.42 14.38
N LEU A 359 -3.70 -10.39 14.89
CA LEU A 359 -3.10 -9.06 15.03
C LEU A 359 -1.90 -9.08 15.99
N LEU A 360 -0.81 -8.48 15.53
CA LEU A 360 0.37 -8.22 16.33
C LEU A 360 0.53 -6.72 16.55
N PHE A 361 1.16 -6.39 17.67
CA PHE A 361 1.28 -5.05 18.21
C PHE A 361 2.74 -4.71 18.40
N ASN A 362 3.07 -3.43 18.29
CA ASN A 362 4.37 -2.90 18.69
C ASN A 362 4.17 -1.63 19.53
N ILE A 363 5.23 -1.15 20.15
CA ILE A 363 5.27 0.05 20.96
C ILE A 363 6.18 1.03 20.25
N LEU A 364 5.63 2.18 19.85
CA LEU A 364 6.41 3.29 19.32
C LEU A 364 6.63 4.31 20.43
N MET A 365 7.89 4.51 20.79
CA MET A 365 8.35 5.51 21.74
C MET A 365 8.86 6.76 21.00
N ASP A 366 9.12 7.84 21.75
CA ASP A 366 9.66 9.10 21.21
C ASP A 366 11.09 8.92 20.65
N SER A 367 11.87 8.04 21.28
CA SER A 367 13.18 7.56 20.81
C SER A 367 13.23 6.04 20.80
N TYR A 368 14.03 5.46 19.89
CA TYR A 368 14.28 4.01 19.92
C TYR A 368 14.91 3.62 21.25
N THR A 369 14.22 2.72 21.96
CA THR A 369 14.61 2.24 23.29
C THR A 369 14.18 0.78 23.44
N THR A 370 14.33 0.23 24.63
CA THR A 370 13.82 -1.09 25.00
C THR A 370 12.61 -1.00 25.92
N VAL A 371 11.91 -2.12 26.06
CA VAL A 371 10.75 -2.30 26.93
C VAL A 371 10.87 -3.65 27.66
N THR A 372 10.38 -3.72 28.90
CA THR A 372 10.35 -4.97 29.65
C THR A 372 9.02 -5.71 29.46
N ILE A 373 9.11 -6.98 29.04
CA ILE A 373 7.97 -7.85 28.77
C ILE A 373 8.26 -9.23 29.36
N ASN A 374 7.47 -9.69 30.33
CA ASN A 374 7.72 -10.95 31.05
C ASN A 374 9.19 -11.06 31.54
N ASN A 375 9.74 -9.98 32.10
CA ASN A 375 11.14 -9.85 32.54
C ASN A 375 12.20 -10.00 31.43
N MET A 376 11.80 -10.08 30.16
CA MET A 376 12.70 -9.93 29.02
C MET A 376 12.83 -8.46 28.67
N VAL A 377 14.03 -8.04 28.26
CA VAL A 377 14.24 -6.73 27.64
C VAL A 377 14.12 -6.90 26.13
N CYS A 378 13.17 -6.21 25.54
CA CYS A 378 12.85 -6.29 24.12
C CYS A 378 13.01 -4.94 23.46
N GLU A 379 13.27 -4.89 22.15
CA GLU A 379 13.30 -3.62 21.44
C GLU A 379 11.90 -3.00 21.27
N THR A 380 11.86 -1.68 21.14
CA THR A 380 10.67 -0.95 20.70
C THR A 380 10.69 -0.74 19.19
N LEU A 381 9.59 -0.28 18.60
CA LEU A 381 9.59 0.15 17.21
C LEU A 381 10.51 1.35 17.02
N HIS A 382 11.52 1.20 16.17
CA HIS A 382 12.39 2.32 15.82
C HIS A 382 11.58 3.47 15.19
N PRO A 383 11.72 4.74 15.63
CA PRO A 383 11.03 5.89 15.06
C PRO A 383 11.19 6.03 13.55
N ASP A 384 12.37 5.66 13.03
CA ASP A 384 12.63 5.69 11.59
C ASP A 384 12.02 4.52 10.79
N HIS A 385 11.44 3.53 11.47
CA HIS A 385 10.76 2.42 10.83
C HIS A 385 9.55 2.92 10.04
N HIS A 386 9.29 2.37 8.85
CA HIS A 386 8.22 2.87 7.98
C HIS A 386 6.84 2.82 8.67
N ILE A 387 6.59 1.81 9.51
CA ILE A 387 5.35 1.71 10.31
C ILE A 387 5.27 2.86 11.30
N ALA A 388 6.37 3.20 12.00
CA ALA A 388 6.38 4.26 13.00
C ALA A 388 6.00 5.62 12.41
N LYS A 389 6.52 5.90 11.21
CA LYS A 389 6.26 7.13 10.47
C LYS A 389 4.78 7.33 10.15
N LEU A 390 4.01 6.25 9.93
CA LEU A 390 2.55 6.34 9.75
C LEU A 390 1.82 6.90 10.98
N TYR A 391 2.37 6.68 12.18
CA TYR A 391 1.77 7.12 13.43
C TYR A 391 2.30 8.48 13.89
N GLN A 392 3.52 8.87 13.50
CA GLN A 392 4.09 10.18 13.82
C GLN A 392 3.44 11.32 13.03
N VAL A 393 3.04 11.09 11.78
CA VAL A 393 2.33 12.08 10.95
C VAL A 393 1.02 12.51 11.62
N ASN A 394 0.29 11.57 12.24
CA ASN A 394 -0.99 11.82 12.91
C ASN A 394 -0.87 12.59 14.24
N VAL A 395 0.31 12.62 14.89
CA VAL A 395 0.53 13.37 16.14
C VAL A 395 0.78 14.86 15.85
N SER A 396 1.36 15.19 14.70
CA SER A 396 1.66 16.57 14.30
C SER A 396 0.41 17.39 13.92
N GLU A 397 -0.70 16.74 13.54
CA GLU A 397 -1.99 17.41 13.26
C GLU A 397 -2.84 17.64 14.53
N HIS A 398 -2.39 17.20 15.71
CA HIS A 398 -3.11 17.34 16.98
C HIS A 398 -2.34 18.11 18.07
N VAL A 399 -1.26 18.81 17.72
CA VAL A 399 -0.70 19.83 18.62
C VAL A 399 -1.41 21.16 18.31
N PRO A 400 -2.27 21.69 19.20
CA PRO A 400 -2.73 23.05 19.06
C PRO A 400 -1.50 23.95 19.10
N ALA A 401 -1.29 24.73 18.06
CA ALA A 401 -0.27 25.77 18.02
C ALA A 401 -0.63 26.89 19.02
N THR A 402 -0.50 26.65 20.32
CA THR A 402 -0.46 27.69 21.37
C THR A 402 0.23 27.16 22.63
N ALA A 403 1.55 27.25 22.66
CA ALA A 403 2.31 27.39 23.91
C ALA A 403 3.65 28.09 23.62
N SER A 404 3.55 29.31 23.09
CA SER A 404 4.63 30.30 23.18
C SER A 404 3.96 31.66 23.37
N ALA A 405 3.69 31.97 24.63
CA ALA A 405 3.55 33.31 25.18
C ALA A 405 3.35 33.15 26.70
N TYR A 406 4.48 33.19 27.42
CA TYR A 406 4.74 33.81 28.73
C TYR A 406 5.86 33.08 29.47
#